data_AF-A0A1J8QNF5-F1
#
_entry.id   AF-A0A1J8QNF5-F1
#
_cell.length_a   1.000
_cell.length_b   1.000
_cell.length_c   1.000
_cell.angle_alpha   90.00
_cell.angle_beta   90.00
_cell.angle_gamma   90.00
#
_symmetry.space_group_name_H-M   'P 1'
#
loop_
_entity.id
_entity.type
_entity.pdbx_description
1 polymer ?
#
loop_
_entity_poly.entity_id
_entity_poly.type
_entity_poly.pdbx_seq_one_letter_code
_entity_poly.pdbx_strand_id
1 'polypeptide(L)'
;MSRPASDLLDSLPAETSQRLKEHVNQTLLEIIQPNSTSQFAQNAPVLAKFREAIAQGDSKDDIEFLRQFRALVPITSYEHYEPFIAKFFASPCREADVKDMLAPGLPCFLAITSATTGKEPKFFPRYRPPPQYMHPTMTNPSSEDREDSQGSQELAVSAGSSGMTRIHRKWDIEHDMNRLDLWIPGQTAPYAVALIEGNRAFFLLHALFVLADSRVSTMRFMYANTFVSVLHYIEDEWLLLLDCIEKGIIPDIETTDLLRGALKKHFTAHPARAAELREIGPPGVAEGWAVRVWPALTKFIGITGGIAAVIVPKVWPVKCGKFTTPTPCLLP
;
A
#
# COMPACT_ATOMS: atom_id res chain seq x y z
N MET A 1 -17.46 1.19 39.74
CA MET A 1 -16.90 0.50 38.57
C MET A 1 -17.93 0.58 37.46
N SER A 2 -17.79 1.56 36.58
CA SER A 2 -18.72 1.79 35.47
C SER A 2 -18.55 0.69 34.42
N ARG A 3 -19.66 0.12 33.95
CA ARG A 3 -19.68 -0.82 32.81
C ARG A 3 -18.91 -0.21 31.63
N PRO A 4 -18.18 -1.00 30.82
CA PRO A 4 -17.61 -0.49 29.58
C PRO A 4 -18.74 0.02 28.69
N ALA A 5 -18.44 1.04 27.89
CA ALA A 5 -19.33 1.61 26.88
C ALA A 5 -20.07 0.51 26.11
N SER A 6 -21.38 0.70 25.89
CA SER A 6 -22.22 -0.22 25.13
C SER A 6 -21.54 -0.63 23.84
N ASP A 7 -21.61 -1.91 23.50
CA ASP A 7 -21.03 -2.46 22.28
C ASP A 7 -21.54 -1.63 21.08
N LEU A 8 -20.65 -1.22 20.17
CA LEU A 8 -21.01 -0.37 19.02
C LEU A 8 -22.16 -0.99 18.20
N LEU A 9 -22.29 -2.31 18.26
CA LEU A 9 -23.36 -3.11 17.64
C LEU A 9 -24.74 -2.91 18.29
N ASP A 10 -24.79 -2.59 19.58
CA ASP A 10 -26.02 -2.35 20.34
C ASP A 10 -26.59 -0.95 20.06
N SER A 11 -25.77 -0.05 19.51
CA SER A 11 -26.18 1.28 19.07
C SER A 11 -26.85 1.30 17.69
N LEU A 12 -26.78 0.19 16.95
CA LEU A 12 -27.34 0.08 15.61
C LEU A 12 -28.81 -0.37 15.65
N PRO A 13 -29.66 0.10 14.71
CA PRO A 13 -30.99 -0.48 14.52
C PRO A 13 -30.91 -2.00 14.32
N ALA A 14 -31.89 -2.74 14.85
CA ALA A 14 -31.88 -4.21 14.85
C ALA A 14 -31.66 -4.82 13.45
N GLU A 15 -32.30 -4.25 12.43
CA GLU A 15 -32.13 -4.67 11.02
C GLU A 15 -30.69 -4.43 10.53
N THR A 16 -30.09 -3.29 10.85
CA THR A 16 -28.71 -2.97 10.48
C THR A 16 -27.70 -3.86 11.20
N SER A 17 -27.93 -4.10 12.50
CA SER A 17 -27.12 -5.01 13.30
C SER A 17 -27.17 -6.44 12.75
N GLN A 18 -28.35 -6.91 12.35
CA GLN A 18 -28.53 -8.22 11.74
C GLN A 18 -27.82 -8.35 10.38
N ARG A 19 -28.02 -7.36 9.48
CA ARG A 19 -27.32 -7.33 8.19
C ARG A 19 -25.80 -7.30 8.35
N LEU A 20 -25.28 -6.55 9.32
CA LEU A 20 -23.85 -6.50 9.59
C LEU A 20 -23.33 -7.87 10.08
N LYS A 21 -24.07 -8.55 10.96
CA LYS A 21 -23.72 -9.90 11.44
C LYS A 21 -23.69 -10.92 10.30
N GLU A 22 -24.71 -10.91 9.45
CA GLU A 22 -24.79 -11.78 8.26
C GLU A 22 -23.63 -11.51 7.30
N HIS A 23 -23.36 -10.24 7.01
CA HIS A 23 -22.24 -9.83 6.16
C HIS A 23 -20.90 -10.29 6.73
N VAL A 24 -20.64 -10.06 8.03
CA VAL A 24 -19.40 -10.50 8.69
C VAL A 24 -19.26 -12.02 8.66
N ASN A 25 -20.34 -12.78 8.90
CA ASN A 25 -20.33 -14.24 8.82
C ASN A 25 -19.99 -14.72 7.41
N GLN A 26 -20.63 -14.14 6.40
CA GLN A 26 -20.41 -14.47 5.00
C GLN A 26 -18.99 -14.15 4.55
N THR A 27 -18.48 -12.95 4.87
CA THR A 27 -17.09 -12.56 4.58
C THR A 27 -16.10 -13.47 5.29
N LEU A 28 -16.37 -13.85 6.53
CA LEU A 28 -15.50 -14.77 7.25
C LEU A 28 -15.46 -16.12 6.54
N LEU A 29 -16.60 -16.72 6.20
CA LEU A 29 -16.70 -18.00 5.46
C LEU A 29 -15.90 -17.98 4.16
N GLU A 30 -16.08 -16.94 3.35
CA GLU A 30 -15.38 -16.76 2.07
C GLU A 30 -13.85 -16.69 2.21
N ILE A 31 -13.35 -16.32 3.39
CA ILE A 31 -11.92 -16.33 3.72
C ILE A 31 -11.51 -17.69 4.27
N ILE A 32 -12.23 -18.22 5.26
CA ILE A 32 -11.75 -19.37 6.05
C ILE A 32 -11.96 -20.70 5.34
N GLN A 33 -12.99 -20.85 4.49
CA GLN A 33 -13.24 -22.09 3.78
C GLN A 33 -12.15 -22.39 2.75
N PRO A 34 -11.81 -21.50 1.79
CA PRO A 34 -10.73 -21.79 0.84
C PRO A 34 -9.39 -21.98 1.54
N ASN A 35 -9.12 -21.18 2.59
CA ASN A 35 -7.84 -21.22 3.31
C ASN A 35 -7.70 -22.44 4.24
N SER A 36 -8.78 -23.18 4.52
CA SER A 36 -8.73 -24.41 5.35
C SER A 36 -7.87 -25.52 4.76
N THR A 37 -7.63 -25.46 3.44
CA THR A 37 -6.77 -26.41 2.71
C THR A 37 -5.33 -25.92 2.53
N SER A 38 -5.01 -24.70 2.98
CA SER A 38 -3.67 -24.13 2.89
C SER A 38 -2.63 -24.94 3.66
N GLN A 39 -1.36 -24.83 3.27
CA GLN A 39 -0.27 -25.50 3.98
C GLN A 39 -0.23 -25.11 5.46
N PHE A 40 -0.51 -23.84 5.80
CA PHE A 40 -0.58 -23.40 7.18
C PHE A 40 -1.74 -24.07 7.93
N ALA A 41 -2.95 -24.10 7.37
CA ALA A 41 -4.09 -24.77 7.99
C ALA A 41 -3.84 -26.27 8.22
N GLN A 42 -3.17 -26.92 7.27
CA GLN A 42 -2.89 -28.35 7.32
C GLN A 42 -1.75 -28.73 8.27
N ASN A 43 -0.72 -27.88 8.40
CA ASN A 43 0.51 -28.25 9.09
C ASN A 43 0.77 -27.48 10.40
N ALA A 44 0.10 -26.35 10.64
CA ALA A 44 0.35 -25.56 11.85
C ALA A 44 -0.22 -26.28 13.09
N PRO A 45 0.59 -26.50 14.14
CA PRO A 45 0.12 -27.13 15.38
C PRO A 45 -1.02 -26.36 16.05
N VAL A 46 -0.98 -25.03 15.94
CA VAL A 46 -1.97 -24.12 16.52
C VAL A 46 -3.38 -24.31 15.95
N LEU A 47 -3.50 -24.93 14.76
CA LEU A 47 -4.78 -25.22 14.10
C LEU A 47 -5.19 -26.69 14.19
N ALA A 48 -4.47 -27.53 14.94
CA ALA A 48 -4.71 -28.98 14.98
C ALA A 48 -6.15 -29.34 15.39
N LYS A 49 -6.65 -28.74 16.47
CA LYS A 49 -8.02 -28.99 16.96
C LYS A 49 -9.09 -28.61 15.93
N PHE A 50 -8.91 -27.45 15.29
CA PHE A 50 -9.83 -26.98 14.25
C PHE A 50 -9.82 -27.93 13.05
N ARG A 51 -8.64 -28.34 12.59
CA ARG A 51 -8.47 -29.28 11.47
C ARG A 51 -9.11 -30.65 11.76
N GLU A 52 -8.95 -31.17 12.97
CA GLU A 52 -9.60 -32.42 13.40
C GLU A 52 -11.12 -32.30 13.41
N ALA A 53 -11.66 -31.18 13.92
CA ALA A 53 -13.09 -30.95 13.98
C ALA A 53 -13.74 -30.86 12.60
N ILE A 54 -13.12 -30.15 11.65
CA ILE A 54 -13.67 -30.02 10.29
C ILE A 54 -13.52 -31.31 9.46
N ALA A 55 -12.56 -32.18 9.79
CA ALA A 55 -12.41 -33.48 9.13
C ALA A 55 -13.47 -34.50 9.58
N GLN A 56 -14.02 -34.34 10.79
CA GLN A 56 -15.05 -35.21 11.36
C GLN A 56 -16.48 -34.72 11.09
N GLY A 57 -16.66 -33.42 10.82
CA GLY A 57 -17.96 -32.81 10.54
C GLY A 57 -18.40 -32.93 9.08
N ASP A 58 -19.67 -32.59 8.82
CA ASP A 58 -20.11 -32.33 7.45
C ASP A 58 -19.51 -31.00 6.97
N SER A 59 -18.51 -31.09 6.10
CA SER A 59 -17.79 -29.95 5.51
C SER A 59 -18.72 -28.93 4.81
N LYS A 60 -20.00 -29.23 4.60
CA LYS A 60 -20.97 -28.36 3.91
C LYS A 60 -21.88 -27.55 4.83
N ASP A 61 -21.84 -27.74 6.14
CA ASP A 61 -22.60 -26.90 7.07
C ASP A 61 -21.80 -25.64 7.45
N ASP A 62 -22.12 -24.53 6.78
CA ASP A 62 -21.50 -23.21 7.00
C ASP A 62 -21.66 -22.71 8.45
N ILE A 63 -22.78 -23.03 9.11
CA ILE A 63 -23.07 -22.58 10.48
C ILE A 63 -22.15 -23.31 11.45
N GLU A 64 -22.07 -24.63 11.32
CA GLU A 64 -21.20 -25.45 12.15
C GLU A 64 -19.73 -25.14 11.88
N PHE A 65 -19.34 -24.93 10.62
CA PHE A 65 -17.97 -24.52 10.26
C PHE A 65 -17.55 -23.22 10.95
N LEU A 66 -18.40 -22.19 10.91
CA LEU A 66 -18.17 -20.92 11.62
C LEU A 66 -18.09 -21.09 13.13
N ARG A 67 -18.94 -21.95 13.70
CA ARG A 67 -18.94 -22.24 15.13
C ARG A 67 -17.63 -22.89 15.55
N GLN A 68 -17.17 -23.89 14.81
CA GLN A 68 -15.90 -24.59 15.04
C GLN A 68 -14.71 -23.64 14.89
N PHE A 69 -14.70 -22.80 13.84
CA PHE A 69 -13.65 -21.80 13.65
C PHE A 69 -13.52 -20.88 14.87
N ARG A 70 -14.63 -20.27 15.32
CA ARG A 70 -14.64 -19.36 16.47
C ARG A 70 -14.23 -20.03 17.78
N ALA A 71 -14.59 -21.30 17.95
CA ALA A 71 -14.31 -22.04 19.18
C ALA A 71 -12.88 -22.59 19.24
N LEU A 72 -12.29 -22.95 18.10
CA LEU A 72 -11.08 -23.78 18.04
C LEU A 72 -9.87 -23.07 17.44
N VAL A 73 -10.04 -21.99 16.68
CA VAL A 73 -8.92 -21.20 16.13
C VAL A 73 -8.53 -20.13 17.15
N PRO A 74 -7.34 -20.23 17.78
CA PRO A 74 -6.91 -19.24 18.75
C PRO A 74 -6.40 -17.97 18.07
N ILE A 75 -6.31 -16.89 18.84
CA ILE A 75 -5.60 -15.67 18.42
C ILE A 75 -4.10 -16.00 18.33
N THR A 76 -3.50 -15.73 17.17
CA THR A 76 -2.10 -16.02 16.87
C THR A 76 -1.25 -14.75 16.78
N SER A 77 0.07 -14.93 16.80
CA SER A 77 1.09 -13.90 16.59
C SER A 77 1.99 -14.26 15.40
N TYR A 78 2.85 -13.33 14.97
CA TYR A 78 3.73 -13.51 13.79
C TYR A 78 4.60 -14.76 13.87
N GLU A 79 5.05 -15.10 15.08
CA GLU A 79 5.94 -16.23 15.38
C GLU A 79 5.31 -17.58 14.99
N HIS A 80 3.97 -17.68 14.93
CA HIS A 80 3.27 -18.87 14.45
C HIS A 80 3.39 -19.05 12.93
N TYR A 81 3.55 -17.95 12.20
CA TYR A 81 3.64 -17.92 10.73
C TYR A 81 5.08 -17.91 10.25
N GLU A 82 6.02 -17.43 11.05
CA GLU A 82 7.43 -17.26 10.69
C GLU A 82 8.07 -18.50 10.03
N PRO A 83 7.89 -19.75 10.51
CA PRO A 83 8.45 -20.94 9.84
C PRO A 83 7.87 -21.18 8.43
N PHE A 84 6.63 -20.77 8.20
CA PHE A 84 5.96 -20.85 6.90
C PHE A 84 6.41 -19.72 5.98
N ILE A 85 6.60 -18.52 6.54
CA ILE A 85 7.12 -17.37 5.79
C ILE A 85 8.58 -17.58 5.37
N ALA A 86 9.41 -18.18 6.23
CA ALA A 86 10.81 -18.46 5.94
C ALA A 86 11.00 -19.32 4.68
N LYS A 87 10.03 -20.17 4.32
CA LYS A 87 10.07 -21.00 3.10
C LYS A 87 10.16 -20.18 1.82
N PHE A 88 9.59 -18.97 1.80
CA PHE A 88 9.69 -18.07 0.64
C PHE A 88 11.13 -17.59 0.38
N PHE A 89 12.00 -17.69 1.39
CA PHE A 89 13.41 -17.26 1.33
C PHE A 89 14.39 -18.44 1.32
N ALA A 90 13.89 -19.68 1.23
CA ALA A 90 14.75 -20.86 1.10
C ALA A 90 15.53 -20.82 -0.23
N SER A 91 16.71 -21.45 -0.25
CA SER A 91 17.50 -21.60 -1.48
C SER A 91 17.77 -23.08 -1.76
N PRO A 92 17.21 -23.67 -2.84
CA PRO A 92 16.25 -23.07 -3.77
C PRO A 92 14.85 -22.93 -3.14
N CYS A 93 14.11 -21.87 -3.51
CA CYS A 93 12.70 -21.73 -3.20
C CYS A 93 11.90 -22.42 -4.31
N ARG A 94 11.28 -23.57 -4.02
CA ARG A 94 10.47 -24.30 -5.01
C ARG A 94 9.02 -23.85 -4.91
N GLU A 95 8.35 -23.62 -6.04
CA GLU A 95 6.93 -23.24 -6.08
C GLU A 95 6.06 -24.17 -5.22
N ALA A 96 6.27 -25.49 -5.32
CA ALA A 96 5.51 -26.48 -4.54
C ALA A 96 5.62 -26.29 -3.02
N ASP A 97 6.72 -25.70 -2.52
CA ASP A 97 6.93 -25.47 -1.10
C ASP A 97 6.22 -24.21 -0.60
N VAL A 98 5.79 -23.32 -1.50
CA VAL A 98 5.24 -21.99 -1.16
C VAL A 98 3.86 -21.68 -1.78
N LYS A 99 3.42 -22.49 -2.73
CA LYS A 99 2.07 -22.46 -3.28
C LYS A 99 1.06 -22.91 -2.23
N ASP A 100 -0.09 -22.24 -2.19
CA ASP A 100 -1.15 -22.49 -1.22
C ASP A 100 -0.70 -22.32 0.24
N MET A 101 0.34 -21.50 0.50
CA MET A 101 0.97 -21.41 1.82
C MET A 101 0.00 -20.94 2.92
N LEU A 102 -0.62 -19.76 2.74
CA LEU A 102 -1.60 -19.20 3.68
C LEU A 102 -3.00 -19.06 3.06
N ALA A 103 -3.08 -19.06 1.73
CA ALA A 103 -4.30 -18.96 0.94
C ALA A 103 -4.06 -19.59 -0.44
N PRO A 104 -5.11 -19.96 -1.20
CA PRO A 104 -4.96 -20.57 -2.52
C PRO A 104 -4.11 -19.75 -3.49
N GLY A 105 -3.27 -20.45 -4.26
CA GLY A 105 -2.33 -19.90 -5.22
C GLY A 105 -1.03 -19.41 -4.60
N LEU A 106 -0.28 -18.62 -5.38
CA LEU A 106 0.88 -17.88 -4.89
C LEU A 106 0.46 -16.49 -4.40
N PRO A 107 1.14 -15.93 -3.39
CA PRO A 107 0.97 -14.52 -3.07
C PRO A 107 1.41 -13.64 -4.25
N CYS A 108 0.74 -12.51 -4.45
CA CYS A 108 1.10 -11.54 -5.49
C CYS A 108 2.40 -10.80 -5.18
N PHE A 109 2.70 -10.58 -3.89
CA PHE A 109 3.95 -10.02 -3.38
C PHE A 109 4.07 -10.29 -1.87
N LEU A 110 5.28 -10.15 -1.33
CA LEU A 110 5.52 -10.09 0.11
C LEU A 110 5.62 -8.63 0.56
N ALA A 111 4.67 -8.19 1.38
CA ALA A 111 4.72 -6.87 2.02
C ALA A 111 5.67 -6.90 3.22
N ILE A 112 6.56 -5.92 3.33
CA ILE A 112 7.39 -5.71 4.51
C ILE A 112 6.72 -4.66 5.41
N THR A 113 6.59 -4.92 6.71
CA THR A 113 6.17 -3.87 7.66
C THR A 113 7.39 -3.15 8.24
N SER A 114 7.31 -1.82 8.32
CA SER A 114 8.40 -0.95 8.77
C SER A 114 8.49 -0.79 10.30
N ALA A 115 8.05 -1.78 11.08
CA ALA A 115 7.95 -1.65 12.52
C ALA A 115 8.54 -2.85 13.27
N THR A 116 9.84 -2.78 13.54
CA THR A 116 10.44 -3.16 14.83
C THR A 116 11.80 -2.49 14.98
N THR A 117 11.92 -1.56 15.92
CA THR A 117 13.23 -1.16 16.46
C THR A 117 13.92 -2.41 17.00
N GLY A 118 14.97 -2.88 16.32
CA GLY A 118 15.83 -3.98 16.78
C GLY A 118 15.38 -5.42 16.52
N LYS A 119 14.36 -5.67 15.68
CA LYS A 119 14.04 -7.04 15.21
C LYS A 119 14.02 -7.11 13.68
N GLU A 120 14.28 -8.31 13.15
CA GLU A 120 14.18 -8.64 11.73
C GLU A 120 12.83 -8.17 11.14
N PRO A 121 12.81 -7.69 9.88
CA PRO A 121 11.59 -7.27 9.22
C PRO A 121 10.54 -8.39 9.17
N LYS A 122 9.27 -8.03 9.39
CA LYS A 122 8.16 -8.97 9.23
C LYS A 122 7.62 -8.92 7.81
N PHE A 123 7.53 -10.08 7.18
CA PHE A 123 7.00 -10.27 5.84
C PHE A 123 5.60 -10.85 5.88
N PHE A 124 4.69 -10.26 5.09
CA PHE A 124 3.30 -10.65 4.99
C PHE A 124 2.94 -10.96 3.53
N PRO A 125 2.69 -12.23 3.19
CA PRO A 125 2.20 -12.60 1.87
C PRO A 125 0.87 -11.93 1.55
N ARG A 126 0.80 -11.24 0.41
CA ARG A 126 -0.41 -10.55 -0.05
C ARG A 126 -1.02 -11.32 -1.20
N TYR A 127 -2.14 -11.97 -0.91
CA TYR A 127 -2.95 -12.66 -1.90
C TYR A 127 -3.98 -11.73 -2.52
N ARG A 128 -4.45 -12.10 -3.71
CA ARG A 128 -5.52 -11.38 -4.39
C ARG A 128 -6.82 -11.56 -3.60
N PRO A 129 -7.51 -10.48 -3.18
CA PRO A 129 -8.79 -10.64 -2.51
C PRO A 129 -9.85 -11.19 -3.48
N PRO A 130 -10.93 -11.81 -2.97
CA PRO A 130 -12.08 -12.17 -3.79
C PRO A 130 -12.62 -10.98 -4.59
N PRO A 131 -13.12 -11.16 -5.82
CA PRO A 131 -13.57 -10.08 -6.69
C PRO A 131 -14.57 -9.11 -6.04
N GLN A 132 -15.45 -9.61 -5.17
CA GLN A 132 -16.44 -8.82 -4.44
C GLN A 132 -15.83 -7.86 -3.40
N TYR A 133 -14.62 -8.13 -2.91
CA TYR A 133 -13.88 -7.28 -1.98
C TYR A 133 -12.75 -6.50 -2.64
N MET A 134 -12.62 -6.61 -3.97
CA MET A 134 -11.87 -5.64 -4.74
C MET A 134 -12.67 -4.34 -4.72
N HIS A 135 -12.44 -3.49 -3.72
CA HIS A 135 -13.01 -2.15 -3.75
C HIS A 135 -12.43 -1.39 -4.94
N PRO A 136 -13.26 -0.89 -5.88
CA PRO A 136 -12.79 0.09 -6.82
C PRO A 136 -12.64 1.40 -6.04
N THR A 137 -11.48 1.69 -5.42
CA THR A 137 -10.78 2.99 -5.46
C THR A 137 -9.72 3.23 -4.37
N MET A 138 -8.48 3.46 -4.84
CA MET A 138 -7.80 4.76 -4.68
C MET A 138 -7.35 5.31 -6.06
N THR A 139 -8.20 5.23 -7.11
CA THR A 139 -8.28 6.13 -8.31
C THR A 139 -9.48 5.74 -9.21
N ASN A 140 -10.29 6.72 -9.66
CA ASN A 140 -11.43 6.61 -10.62
C ASN A 140 -10.94 6.35 -12.09
N PRO A 141 -11.83 6.42 -13.11
CA PRO A 141 -12.63 5.38 -13.77
C PRO A 141 -12.04 4.87 -15.12
N SER A 142 -12.68 3.84 -15.70
CA SER A 142 -12.51 3.23 -17.05
C SER A 142 -11.21 2.43 -17.30
N SER A 143 -11.16 1.31 -18.00
CA SER A 143 -12.14 0.35 -18.54
C SER A 143 -11.35 -0.94 -18.89
N GLU A 144 -12.09 -2.05 -19.00
CA GLU A 144 -11.84 -3.41 -19.54
C GLU A 144 -10.63 -3.58 -20.50
N ASP A 145 -9.84 -4.67 -20.55
CA ASP A 145 -10.20 -6.09 -20.77
C ASP A 145 -9.10 -7.13 -20.36
N ARG A 146 -9.45 -8.43 -20.37
CA ARG A 146 -8.67 -9.68 -20.14
C ARG A 146 -7.60 -9.94 -21.24
N GLU A 147 -6.63 -10.88 -21.20
CA GLU A 147 -6.63 -12.30 -20.81
C GLU A 147 -5.20 -12.91 -20.81
N ASP A 148 -5.01 -13.96 -19.99
CA ASP A 148 -4.02 -15.06 -19.92
C ASP A 148 -2.58 -14.98 -20.45
N SER A 149 -1.62 -15.33 -19.58
CA SER A 149 -0.76 -16.51 -19.80
C SER A 149 0.11 -16.85 -18.58
N GLN A 150 0.44 -18.13 -18.52
CA GLN A 150 0.99 -18.88 -17.39
C GLN A 150 2.52 -18.85 -17.42
N GLY A 151 3.14 -18.45 -16.32
CA GLY A 151 4.59 -18.44 -16.13
C GLY A 151 4.91 -18.42 -14.64
N SER A 152 5.95 -19.14 -14.23
CA SER A 152 6.33 -19.32 -12.83
C SER A 152 6.68 -17.99 -12.16
N GLN A 153 5.86 -17.62 -11.18
CA GLN A 153 5.96 -16.36 -10.44
C GLN A 153 7.14 -16.37 -9.48
N GLU A 154 8.16 -15.58 -9.83
CA GLU A 154 9.19 -15.14 -8.91
C GLU A 154 8.55 -14.18 -7.89
N LEU A 155 8.51 -14.57 -6.62
CA LEU A 155 7.80 -13.80 -5.62
C LEU A 155 8.59 -12.54 -5.22
N ALA A 156 8.16 -11.37 -5.67
CA ALA A 156 8.78 -10.11 -5.24
C ALA A 156 8.43 -9.73 -3.80
N VAL A 157 9.46 -9.31 -3.07
CA VAL A 157 9.35 -8.48 -1.88
C VAL A 157 9.27 -7.02 -2.34
N SER A 158 8.24 -6.27 -1.94
CA SER A 158 8.12 -4.86 -2.37
C SER A 158 7.49 -3.93 -1.34
N ALA A 159 7.79 -2.64 -1.47
CA ALA A 159 7.04 -1.58 -0.83
C ALA A 159 5.59 -1.57 -1.36
N GLY A 160 4.63 -1.17 -0.51
CA GLY A 160 3.20 -1.32 -0.82
C GLY A 160 2.71 -0.66 -2.11
N SER A 161 3.42 0.32 -2.69
CA SER A 161 3.00 1.07 -3.89
C SER A 161 3.02 0.24 -5.18
N SER A 162 4.12 -0.45 -5.49
CA SER A 162 4.20 -1.31 -6.69
C SER A 162 3.37 -2.58 -6.53
N GLY A 163 3.42 -3.21 -5.35
CA GLY A 163 2.59 -4.37 -5.03
C GLY A 163 1.08 -4.07 -5.15
N MET A 164 0.63 -2.91 -4.67
CA MET A 164 -0.76 -2.49 -4.84
C MET A 164 -1.10 -2.19 -6.30
N THR A 165 -0.22 -1.54 -7.05
CA THR A 165 -0.46 -1.31 -8.48
C THR A 165 -0.68 -2.62 -9.22
N ARG A 166 0.16 -3.64 -9.00
CA ARG A 166 0.02 -4.97 -9.62
C ARG A 166 -1.31 -5.63 -9.26
N ILE A 167 -1.72 -5.61 -7.98
CA ILE A 167 -3.01 -6.19 -7.57
C ILE A 167 -4.19 -5.50 -8.25
N HIS A 168 -4.26 -4.16 -8.22
CA HIS A 168 -5.38 -3.41 -8.79
C HIS A 168 -5.47 -3.54 -10.30
N ARG A 169 -4.33 -3.65 -10.98
CA ARG A 169 -4.26 -3.79 -12.43
C ARG A 169 -4.26 -5.24 -12.91
N LYS A 170 -4.30 -6.22 -11.98
CA LYS A 170 -4.15 -7.65 -12.25
C LYS A 170 -2.86 -7.98 -13.02
N TRP A 171 -1.80 -7.24 -12.77
CA TRP A 171 -0.49 -7.49 -13.38
C TRP A 171 0.28 -8.55 -12.60
N ASP A 172 1.02 -9.34 -13.36
CA ASP A 172 2.08 -10.23 -12.90
C ASP A 172 3.40 -9.47 -12.73
N ILE A 173 4.42 -10.10 -12.18
CA ILE A 173 5.75 -9.49 -11.95
C ILE A 173 6.66 -9.64 -13.18
N GLU A 174 6.54 -10.75 -13.90
CA GLU A 174 7.40 -11.17 -15.00
C GLU A 174 7.44 -10.13 -16.12
N HIS A 175 6.36 -9.38 -16.30
CA HIS A 175 6.25 -8.35 -17.32
C HIS A 175 6.48 -6.93 -16.77
N ASP A 176 6.96 -6.74 -15.55
CA ASP A 176 7.25 -5.39 -15.03
C ASP A 176 8.25 -4.62 -15.89
N MET A 177 9.29 -5.31 -16.37
CA MET A 177 10.30 -4.70 -17.25
C MET A 177 9.71 -4.30 -18.61
N ASN A 178 8.62 -4.93 -19.04
CA ASN A 178 7.90 -4.57 -20.26
C ASN A 178 6.98 -3.35 -20.04
N ARG A 179 6.71 -2.98 -18.79
CA ARG A 179 5.81 -1.88 -18.39
C ARG A 179 6.56 -0.63 -17.95
N LEU A 180 7.90 -0.59 -18.07
CA LEU A 180 8.69 0.56 -17.60
C LEU A 180 8.32 1.87 -18.29
N ASP A 181 7.91 1.78 -19.56
CA ASP A 181 7.51 2.94 -20.36
C ASP A 181 6.04 3.37 -20.09
N LEU A 182 5.34 2.69 -19.16
CA LEU A 182 3.94 2.98 -18.88
C LEU A 182 3.78 4.17 -17.93
N TRP A 183 2.93 5.13 -18.33
CA TRP A 183 2.47 6.20 -17.46
C TRP A 183 1.08 5.87 -16.90
N ILE A 184 0.99 5.66 -15.59
CA ILE A 184 -0.28 5.32 -14.95
C ILE A 184 -1.14 6.60 -14.82
N PRO A 185 -2.38 6.63 -15.34
CA PRO A 185 -3.24 7.81 -15.22
C PRO A 185 -3.41 8.28 -13.77
N GLY A 186 -3.28 9.58 -13.56
CA GLY A 186 -3.38 10.20 -12.23
C GLY A 186 -2.09 10.16 -11.39
N GLN A 187 -1.00 9.59 -11.90
CA GLN A 187 0.33 9.68 -11.28
C GLN A 187 1.17 10.79 -11.93
N THR A 188 2.10 11.35 -11.16
CA THR A 188 3.07 12.36 -11.63
C THR A 188 4.37 11.75 -12.13
N ALA A 189 4.61 10.47 -11.86
CA ALA A 189 5.82 9.75 -12.25
C ALA A 189 5.46 8.46 -13.02
N PRO A 190 6.32 8.00 -13.94
CA PRO A 190 6.11 6.76 -14.69
C PRO A 190 6.22 5.53 -13.78
N TYR A 191 5.68 4.40 -14.22
CA TYR A 191 5.66 3.15 -13.44
C TYR A 191 7.07 2.70 -13.02
N ALA A 192 8.09 2.97 -13.83
CA ALA A 192 9.48 2.69 -13.50
C ALA A 192 9.89 3.22 -12.11
N VAL A 193 9.39 4.39 -11.66
CA VAL A 193 9.72 4.93 -10.33
C VAL A 193 9.19 4.05 -9.19
N ALA A 194 8.07 3.33 -9.40
CA ALA A 194 7.51 2.43 -8.41
C ALA A 194 8.35 1.16 -8.18
N LEU A 195 9.27 0.85 -9.09
CA LEU A 195 10.17 -0.31 -9.01
C LEU A 195 11.54 0.03 -8.42
N ILE A 196 11.76 1.28 -8.03
CA ILE A 196 13.03 1.74 -7.48
C ILE A 196 13.20 1.20 -6.06
N GLU A 197 14.38 0.64 -5.82
CA GLU A 197 14.79 0.17 -4.52
C GLU A 197 15.41 1.31 -3.70
N GLY A 198 15.23 1.26 -2.38
CA GLY A 198 15.79 2.26 -1.48
C GLY A 198 14.96 3.54 -1.37
N ASN A 199 14.77 3.98 -0.12
CA ASN A 199 13.90 5.11 0.21
C ASN A 199 14.37 6.43 -0.41
N ARG A 200 15.68 6.71 -0.39
CA ARG A 200 16.22 7.98 -0.90
C ARG A 200 15.97 8.13 -2.40
N ALA A 201 16.37 7.14 -3.20
CA ALA A 201 16.19 7.17 -4.65
C ALA A 201 14.71 7.26 -5.04
N PHE A 202 13.86 6.48 -4.37
CA PHE A 202 12.42 6.52 -4.54
C PHE A 202 11.82 7.92 -4.29
N PHE A 203 12.14 8.55 -3.15
CA PHE A 203 11.61 9.87 -2.83
C PHE A 203 12.16 10.99 -3.72
N LEU A 204 13.45 10.94 -4.06
CA LEU A 204 14.06 11.95 -4.92
C LEU A 204 13.50 11.95 -6.34
N LEU A 205 13.22 10.78 -6.90
CA LEU A 205 12.61 10.71 -8.22
C LEU A 205 11.15 11.14 -8.20
N HIS A 206 10.38 10.75 -7.17
CA HIS A 206 9.04 11.30 -7.01
C HIS A 206 9.06 12.83 -6.84
N ALA A 207 10.01 13.39 -6.09
CA ALA A 207 10.24 14.83 -5.95
C ALA A 207 10.56 15.50 -7.29
N LEU A 208 11.45 14.91 -8.09
CA LEU A 208 11.82 15.43 -9.41
C LEU A 208 10.60 15.56 -10.33
N PHE A 209 9.85 14.47 -10.47
CA PHE A 209 8.68 14.41 -11.34
C PHE A 209 7.53 15.31 -10.86
N VAL A 210 7.27 15.37 -9.56
CA VAL A 210 6.20 16.23 -9.01
C VAL A 210 6.55 17.71 -9.07
N LEU A 211 7.81 18.11 -8.90
CA LEU A 211 8.23 19.52 -9.05
C LEU A 211 8.15 20.00 -10.50
N ALA A 212 8.44 19.12 -11.46
CA ALA A 212 8.37 19.43 -12.88
C ALA A 212 6.92 19.69 -13.37
N ASP A 213 5.91 19.08 -12.75
CA ASP A 213 4.50 19.30 -13.10
C ASP A 213 3.83 20.36 -12.20
N SER A 214 3.57 21.56 -12.73
CA SER A 214 2.89 22.64 -11.99
C SER A 214 1.38 22.42 -11.82
N ARG A 215 0.79 21.44 -12.53
CA ARG A 215 -0.67 21.21 -12.58
C ARG A 215 -1.17 20.29 -11.47
N VAL A 216 -0.30 19.88 -10.55
CA VAL A 216 -0.65 18.99 -9.45
C VAL A 216 -1.77 19.62 -8.61
N SER A 217 -2.93 18.96 -8.61
CA SER A 217 -4.12 19.44 -7.89
C SER A 217 -4.43 18.65 -6.62
N THR A 218 -3.90 17.43 -6.53
CA THR A 218 -4.09 16.52 -5.40
C THR A 218 -2.78 15.82 -5.07
N MET A 219 -2.39 15.85 -3.80
CA MET A 219 -1.31 15.04 -3.27
C MET A 219 -1.89 13.83 -2.55
N ARG A 220 -1.44 12.64 -2.95
CA ARG A 220 -1.88 11.37 -2.37
C ARG A 220 -0.68 10.61 -1.85
N PHE A 221 -0.64 10.39 -0.55
CA PHE A 221 0.39 9.61 0.12
C PHE A 221 -0.27 8.56 1.00
N MET A 222 0.39 7.41 1.20
CA MET A 222 -0.13 6.41 2.13
C MET A 222 -0.18 6.98 3.55
N TYR A 223 0.90 7.62 3.98
CA TYR A 223 0.99 8.28 5.28
C TYR A 223 1.48 9.73 5.13
N ALA A 224 1.03 10.61 6.03
CA ALA A 224 1.44 12.02 6.00
C ALA A 224 2.95 12.23 6.23
N ASN A 225 3.61 11.34 6.98
CA ASN A 225 5.07 11.39 7.15
C ASN A 225 5.83 11.17 5.83
N THR A 226 5.29 10.37 4.90
CA THR A 226 5.89 10.17 3.57
C THR A 226 5.99 11.47 2.80
N PHE A 227 4.95 12.31 2.87
CA PHE A 227 4.97 13.64 2.27
C PHE A 227 6.06 14.52 2.91
N VAL A 228 6.18 14.51 4.24
CA VAL A 228 7.23 15.27 4.93
C VAL A 228 8.63 14.77 4.56
N SER A 229 8.83 13.46 4.42
CA SER A 229 10.09 12.92 3.90
C SER A 229 10.40 13.46 2.51
N VAL A 230 9.42 13.49 1.60
CA VAL A 230 9.59 14.09 0.27
C VAL A 230 9.98 15.56 0.38
N LEU A 231 9.34 16.34 1.25
CA LEU A 231 9.70 17.75 1.47
C LEU A 231 11.13 17.91 1.98
N HIS A 232 11.58 17.09 2.93
CA HIS A 232 12.97 17.13 3.40
C HIS A 232 13.96 16.82 2.27
N TYR A 233 13.70 15.79 1.46
CA TYR A 233 14.56 15.50 0.31
C TYR A 233 14.55 16.62 -0.74
N ILE A 234 13.43 17.30 -0.94
CA ILE A 234 13.35 18.48 -1.81
C ILE A 234 14.21 19.62 -1.26
N GLU A 235 14.14 19.86 0.04
CA GLU A 235 14.94 20.90 0.72
C GLU A 235 16.44 20.61 0.63
N ASP A 236 16.84 19.38 0.99
CA ASP A 236 18.25 18.95 1.03
C ASP A 236 18.90 18.95 -0.37
N GLU A 237 18.15 18.51 -1.40
CA GLU A 237 18.67 18.30 -2.77
C GLU A 237 18.13 19.34 -3.76
N TRP A 238 17.69 20.51 -3.26
CA TRP A 238 16.98 21.53 -4.04
C TRP A 238 17.69 21.92 -5.35
N LEU A 239 18.98 22.27 -5.25
CA LEU A 239 19.77 22.73 -6.40
C LEU A 239 19.96 21.62 -7.44
N LEU A 240 20.15 20.37 -7.00
CA LEU A 240 20.26 19.22 -7.89
C LEU A 240 18.95 19.01 -8.65
N LEU A 241 17.81 19.02 -7.95
CA LEU A 241 16.50 18.84 -8.56
C LEU A 241 16.21 19.93 -9.61
N LEU A 242 16.58 21.18 -9.34
CA LEU A 242 16.41 22.28 -10.29
C LEU A 242 17.31 22.15 -11.53
N ASP A 243 18.57 21.75 -11.36
CA ASP A 243 19.48 21.51 -12.48
C ASP A 243 18.97 20.37 -13.37
N CYS A 244 18.48 19.31 -12.74
CA CYS A 244 17.82 18.19 -13.42
C CYS A 244 16.58 18.63 -14.20
N ILE A 245 15.68 19.42 -13.59
CA ILE A 245 14.48 19.96 -14.25
C ILE A 245 14.87 20.87 -15.43
N GLU A 246 15.84 21.76 -15.23
CA GLU A 246 16.29 22.69 -16.25
C GLU A 246 16.86 21.97 -17.48
N LYS A 247 17.69 20.95 -17.25
CA LYS A 247 18.40 20.23 -18.31
C LYS A 247 17.66 18.99 -18.84
N GLY A 248 16.59 18.57 -18.17
CA GLY A 248 15.87 17.34 -18.50
C GLY A 248 16.68 16.07 -18.21
N ILE A 249 17.42 16.06 -17.10
CA ILE A 249 18.33 14.96 -16.74
C ILE A 249 17.79 14.20 -15.53
N ILE A 250 17.80 12.87 -15.62
CA ILE A 250 17.58 11.99 -14.46
C ILE A 250 18.87 11.96 -13.62
N PRO A 251 18.82 12.35 -12.34
CA PRO A 251 20.01 12.44 -11.50
C PRO A 251 20.70 11.07 -11.36
N ASP A 252 22.01 11.09 -11.15
CA ASP A 252 22.77 9.88 -10.87
C ASP A 252 22.63 9.50 -9.39
N ILE A 253 21.68 8.61 -9.09
CA ILE A 253 21.37 8.15 -7.74
C ILE A 253 21.33 6.62 -7.73
N GLU A 254 21.56 6.05 -6.55
CA GLU A 254 21.72 4.61 -6.37
C GLU A 254 20.51 3.84 -6.93
N THR A 255 20.73 2.61 -7.41
CA THR A 255 19.68 1.67 -7.88
C THR A 255 18.91 2.08 -9.15
N THR A 256 19.30 3.15 -9.84
CA THR A 256 18.58 3.60 -11.04
C THR A 256 19.09 3.00 -12.36
N ASP A 257 20.18 2.24 -12.36
CA ASP A 257 20.89 1.85 -13.59
C ASP A 257 20.02 1.10 -14.59
N LEU A 258 19.25 0.12 -14.13
CA LEU A 258 18.34 -0.67 -14.96
C LEU A 258 17.13 0.14 -15.47
N LEU A 259 16.75 1.19 -14.76
CA LEU A 259 15.52 1.96 -15.00
C LEU A 259 15.79 3.29 -15.71
N ARG A 260 17.06 3.75 -15.72
CA ARG A 260 17.46 5.06 -16.24
C ARG A 260 17.09 5.26 -17.70
N GLY A 261 17.20 4.21 -18.52
CA GLY A 261 16.81 4.26 -19.93
C GLY A 261 15.34 4.60 -20.11
N ALA A 262 14.46 3.96 -19.35
CA ALA A 262 13.02 4.24 -19.36
C ALA A 262 12.70 5.61 -18.77
N LEU A 263 13.30 5.96 -17.63
CA LEU A 263 13.08 7.25 -16.96
C LEU A 263 13.45 8.44 -17.85
N LYS A 264 14.57 8.35 -18.59
CA LYS A 264 15.01 9.40 -19.53
C LYS A 264 14.01 9.66 -20.67
N LYS A 265 13.25 8.66 -21.11
CA LYS A 265 12.20 8.87 -22.14
C LYS A 265 11.05 9.73 -21.62
N HIS A 266 10.83 9.72 -20.31
CA HIS A 266 9.69 10.35 -19.65
C HIS A 266 10.01 11.70 -19.02
N PHE A 267 11.26 12.16 -19.10
CA PHE A 267 11.68 13.39 -18.46
C PHE A 267 12.40 14.30 -19.46
N THR A 268 11.81 15.46 -19.71
CA THR A 268 12.32 16.45 -20.66
C THR A 268 12.71 17.75 -19.95
N ALA A 269 13.44 18.61 -20.64
CA ALA A 269 13.91 19.87 -20.09
C ALA A 269 12.74 20.86 -19.87
N HIS A 270 12.67 21.44 -18.68
CA HIS A 270 11.69 22.44 -18.28
C HIS A 270 12.38 23.69 -17.67
N PRO A 271 13.19 24.44 -18.44
CA PRO A 271 13.97 25.57 -17.93
C PRO A 271 13.10 26.69 -17.35
N ALA A 272 11.95 26.98 -17.95
CA ALA A 272 11.00 27.96 -17.42
C ALA A 272 10.47 27.56 -16.03
N ARG A 273 10.20 26.27 -15.83
CA ARG A 273 9.77 25.74 -14.54
C ARG A 273 10.88 25.79 -13.51
N ALA A 274 12.11 25.46 -13.90
CA ALA A 274 13.26 25.60 -13.01
C ALA A 274 13.47 27.06 -12.57
N ALA A 275 13.34 28.03 -13.48
CA ALA A 275 13.43 29.45 -13.16
C ALA A 275 12.31 29.90 -12.18
N GLU A 276 11.06 29.50 -12.43
CA GLU A 276 9.94 29.76 -11.52
C GLU A 276 10.22 29.21 -10.11
N LEU A 277 10.69 27.97 -10.03
CA LEU A 277 11.02 27.35 -8.74
C LEU A 277 12.18 28.09 -8.04
N ARG A 278 13.20 28.58 -8.76
CA ARG A 278 14.28 29.38 -8.18
C ARG A 278 13.76 30.64 -7.48
N GLU A 279 12.78 31.32 -8.07
CA GLU A 279 12.14 32.50 -7.46
C GLU A 279 11.33 32.13 -6.21
N ILE A 280 10.76 30.92 -6.16
CA ILE A 280 9.98 30.42 -5.01
C ILE A 280 10.92 30.00 -3.85
N GLY A 281 12.03 29.34 -4.15
CA GLY A 281 12.97 28.76 -3.19
C GLY A 281 12.53 27.40 -2.60
N PRO A 282 13.39 26.74 -1.80
CA PRO A 282 13.12 25.42 -1.22
C PRO A 282 11.98 25.43 -0.17
N PRO A 283 11.46 24.27 0.25
CA PRO A 283 10.54 24.16 1.37
C PRO A 283 11.03 24.95 2.60
N GLY A 284 10.11 25.55 3.34
CA GLY A 284 10.42 26.29 4.58
C GLY A 284 10.72 27.78 4.41
N VAL A 285 11.00 28.27 3.19
CA VAL A 285 11.30 29.70 2.96
C VAL A 285 10.09 30.64 3.06
N ALA A 286 8.88 30.13 2.80
CA ALA A 286 7.66 30.93 2.79
C ALA A 286 6.44 30.13 3.25
N GLU A 287 5.50 30.82 3.92
CA GLU A 287 4.19 30.27 4.21
C GLU A 287 3.44 29.95 2.90
N GLY A 288 2.72 28.82 2.88
CA GLY A 288 2.03 28.35 1.69
C GLY A 288 2.98 27.86 0.59
N TRP A 289 4.22 27.47 0.90
CA TRP A 289 5.20 27.02 -0.08
C TRP A 289 4.64 26.07 -1.15
N ALA A 290 3.93 25.02 -0.74
CA ALA A 290 3.40 24.03 -1.67
C ALA A 290 2.32 24.60 -2.63
N VAL A 291 1.51 25.58 -2.22
CA VAL A 291 0.55 26.22 -3.15
C VAL A 291 1.21 27.24 -4.07
N ARG A 292 2.38 27.77 -3.70
CA ARG A 292 3.22 28.57 -4.61
C ARG A 292 3.85 27.69 -5.67
N VAL A 293 4.36 26.51 -5.28
CA VAL A 293 4.91 25.51 -6.21
C VAL A 293 3.81 24.92 -7.10
N TRP A 294 2.66 24.57 -6.52
CA TRP A 294 1.53 23.96 -7.24
C TRP A 294 0.25 24.79 -7.06
N PRO A 295 0.02 25.81 -7.90
CA PRO A 295 -1.14 26.71 -7.76
C PRO A 295 -2.51 26.02 -7.85
N ALA A 296 -2.59 24.86 -8.50
CA ALA A 296 -3.83 24.07 -8.61
C ALA A 296 -4.09 23.16 -7.39
N LEU A 297 -3.17 23.09 -6.42
CA LEU A 297 -3.22 22.17 -5.30
C LEU A 297 -4.36 22.53 -4.32
N THR A 298 -5.38 21.67 -4.27
CA THR A 298 -6.56 21.87 -3.42
C THR A 298 -6.77 20.74 -2.41
N LYS A 299 -6.12 19.59 -2.60
CA LYS A 299 -6.39 18.39 -1.82
C LYS A 299 -5.12 17.65 -1.40
N PHE A 300 -5.10 17.27 -0.12
CA PHE A 300 -4.14 16.33 0.44
C PHE A 300 -4.92 15.11 0.93
N ILE A 301 -4.47 13.91 0.57
CA ILE A 301 -5.05 12.64 0.98
C ILE A 301 -3.93 11.77 1.51
N GLY A 302 -4.04 11.35 2.77
CA GLY A 302 -3.17 10.36 3.36
C GLY A 302 -3.58 10.03 4.79
N ILE A 303 -2.99 8.98 5.35
CA ILE A 303 -3.23 8.60 6.74
C ILE A 303 -2.61 9.64 7.66
N THR A 304 -3.45 10.32 8.42
CA THR A 304 -3.10 11.37 9.41
C THR A 304 -3.37 10.95 10.86
N GLY A 305 -3.95 9.77 11.08
CA GLY A 305 -4.19 9.21 12.41
C GLY A 305 -2.99 8.49 13.00
N GLY A 306 -3.12 8.05 14.26
CA GLY A 306 -2.06 7.32 14.96
C GLY A 306 -0.78 8.15 15.10
N ILE A 307 0.38 7.52 14.89
CA ILE A 307 1.68 8.20 14.97
C ILE A 307 1.82 9.34 13.94
N ALA A 308 1.09 9.30 12.83
CA ALA A 308 1.14 10.35 11.81
C ALA A 308 0.46 11.65 12.25
N ALA A 309 -0.33 11.65 13.33
CA ALA A 309 -1.01 12.83 13.85
C ALA A 309 -0.04 13.95 14.25
N VAL A 310 1.15 13.58 14.75
CA VAL A 310 2.19 14.56 15.13
C VAL A 310 2.71 15.37 13.95
N ILE A 311 2.52 14.87 12.72
CA ILE A 311 2.99 15.50 11.49
C ILE A 311 1.93 16.40 10.85
N VAL A 312 0.65 16.26 11.23
CA VAL A 312 -0.46 17.04 10.67
C VAL A 312 -0.21 18.56 10.72
N PRO A 313 0.32 19.15 11.82
CA PRO A 313 0.63 20.57 11.85
C PRO A 313 1.71 21.01 10.86
N LYS A 314 2.58 20.11 10.40
CA LYS A 314 3.60 20.39 9.37
C LYS A 314 3.06 20.29 7.94
N VAL A 315 1.97 19.54 7.75
CA VAL A 315 1.25 19.46 6.47
C VAL A 315 0.25 20.62 6.33
N TRP A 316 -0.27 21.12 7.45
CA TRP A 316 -1.26 22.19 7.52
C TRP A 316 -0.88 23.52 6.82
N PRO A 317 0.38 24.00 6.81
CA PRO A 317 0.77 25.25 6.12
C PRO A 317 0.63 25.17 4.59
N VAL A 318 0.39 23.97 4.04
CA VAL A 318 0.04 23.76 2.62
C VAL A 318 -1.39 24.24 2.29
N LYS A 319 -2.20 24.60 3.30
CA LYS A 319 -3.58 25.09 3.13
C LYS A 319 -3.87 26.33 3.98
N CYS A 320 -3.28 27.48 3.64
CA CYS A 320 -3.84 28.75 4.12
C CYS A 320 -4.95 29.22 3.18
N GLY A 321 -6.16 28.76 3.49
CA GLY A 321 -7.44 29.13 2.89
C GLY A 321 -8.59 28.52 3.68
N LYS A 322 -8.80 29.04 4.89
CA LYS A 322 -9.95 28.83 5.81
C LYS A 322 -10.76 27.53 5.63
N PHE A 323 -10.52 26.54 6.50
CA PHE A 323 -11.58 25.62 6.93
C PHE A 323 -11.50 25.37 8.43
N THR A 324 -12.67 25.50 9.05
CA THR A 324 -12.99 25.24 10.45
C THR A 324 -12.47 23.88 10.91
N THR A 325 -11.89 23.85 12.10
CA THR A 325 -11.65 22.64 12.88
C THR A 325 -12.85 21.69 12.77
N PRO A 326 -12.67 20.37 12.59
CA PRO A 326 -13.66 19.47 13.14
C PRO A 326 -13.56 19.69 14.65
N THR A 327 -14.62 20.27 15.21
CA THR A 327 -14.84 20.31 16.65
C THR A 327 -14.41 18.95 17.21
N PRO A 328 -13.57 18.89 18.26
CA PRO A 328 -13.42 17.64 18.96
C PRO A 328 -14.82 17.29 19.43
N CYS A 329 -15.41 16.22 18.90
CA CYS A 329 -16.53 15.57 19.53
C CYS A 329 -16.01 14.98 20.85
N LEU A 330 -15.78 15.87 21.82
CA LEU A 330 -16.14 15.61 23.19
C LEU A 330 -17.65 15.36 23.14
N LEU A 331 -18.02 14.09 23.04
CA LEU A 331 -19.38 13.72 23.39
C LEU A 331 -19.39 13.39 24.89
N PRO A 332 -20.40 13.89 25.63
CA PRO A 332 -20.61 13.59 27.05
C PRO A 332 -20.93 12.11 27.31
#